data_AF-A0A959AL23-F1
#
_entry.id   AF-A0A959AL23-F1
#
_cell.length_a   1.000
_cell.length_b   1.000
_cell.length_c   1.000
_cell.angle_alpha   90.00
_cell.angle_beta   90.00
_cell.angle_gamma   90.00
#
_symmetry.space_group_name_H-M   'P 1'
#
loop_
_entity.id
_entity.type
_entity.pdbx_description
1 polymer ?
#
loop_
_entity_poly.entity_id
_entity_poly.type
_entity_poly.pdbx_seq_one_letter_code
_entity_poly.pdbx_strand_id
1 'polypeptide(L)'
;MIKPTAQNSGYAKGWSINKTPNYWHNGALPGTIAEMVRTNDGYCWAILINTRPLGDQFAGKLDKLMWDIRNAISDWPGHDLF
;
A
#
# COMPACT_ATOMS: atom_id res chain seq x y z
N MET A 1 -7.26 -10.64 -10.55
CA MET A 1 -6.32 -11.04 -9.48
C MET A 1 -6.73 -10.55 -8.08
N ILE A 2 -7.67 -9.60 -7.96
CA ILE A 2 -8.11 -9.01 -6.68
C ILE A 2 -9.45 -9.55 -6.13
N LYS A 3 -9.93 -10.71 -6.63
CA LYS A 3 -11.20 -11.30 -6.17
C LYS A 3 -10.96 -12.10 -4.87
N PRO A 4 -11.65 -11.79 -3.76
CA PRO A 4 -11.50 -12.54 -2.51
C PRO A 4 -12.15 -13.92 -2.56
N THR A 5 -11.87 -14.73 -1.54
CA THR A 5 -12.62 -15.97 -1.26
C THR A 5 -13.78 -15.70 -0.30
N ALA A 6 -14.72 -16.64 -0.19
CA ALA A 6 -15.81 -16.52 0.79
C ALA A 6 -15.31 -16.55 2.24
N GLN A 7 -14.15 -17.16 2.49
CA GLN A 7 -13.56 -17.33 3.81
C GLN A 7 -12.72 -16.12 4.26
N ASN A 8 -12.20 -15.33 3.32
CA ASN A 8 -11.45 -14.12 3.64
C ASN A 8 -11.75 -13.01 2.62
N SER A 9 -12.63 -12.09 3.03
CA SER A 9 -13.00 -10.92 2.23
C SER A 9 -11.92 -9.85 2.16
N GLY A 10 -10.88 -9.93 3.00
CA GLY A 10 -9.77 -8.99 3.07
C GLY A 10 -8.50 -9.46 2.34
N TYR A 11 -8.53 -10.61 1.66
CA TYR A 11 -7.37 -11.15 0.96
C TYR A 11 -7.72 -11.77 -0.39
N ALA A 12 -6.91 -11.49 -1.40
CA ALA A 12 -7.06 -12.00 -2.76
C ALA A 12 -5.71 -12.42 -3.34
N LYS A 13 -5.38 -13.72 -3.21
CA LYS A 13 -4.28 -14.39 -3.93
C LYS A 13 -2.94 -13.62 -3.91
N GLY A 14 -2.52 -13.15 -2.74
CA GLY A 14 -1.29 -12.37 -2.57
C GLY A 14 -1.55 -10.92 -2.16
N TRP A 15 -2.76 -10.41 -2.34
CA TRP A 15 -3.08 -9.01 -2.03
C TRP A 15 -3.98 -8.91 -0.81
N SER A 16 -3.63 -8.03 0.12
CA SER A 16 -4.62 -7.47 1.04
C SER A 16 -5.56 -6.57 0.24
N ILE A 17 -6.86 -6.63 0.53
CA ILE A 17 -7.90 -5.84 -0.13
C ILE A 17 -8.87 -5.26 0.90
N ASN A 18 -9.58 -4.19 0.52
CA ASN A 18 -10.64 -3.63 1.36
C ASN A 18 -11.91 -3.30 0.55
N LYS A 19 -12.94 -2.78 1.24
CA LYS A 19 -14.21 -2.37 0.64
C LYS A 19 -14.11 -1.13 -0.25
N THR A 20 -13.02 -0.39 -0.13
CA THR A 20 -12.75 0.89 -0.81
C THR A 20 -11.81 0.65 -2.00
N PRO A 21 -12.11 -0.36 -2.82
CA PRO A 21 -11.27 -1.16 -3.73
C PRO A 21 -9.74 -0.94 -3.77
N ASN A 22 -9.11 -0.63 -2.64
CA ASN A 22 -7.66 -0.53 -2.54
C ASN A 22 -7.10 -1.94 -2.36
N TYR A 23 -5.90 -2.17 -2.88
CA TYR A 23 -5.19 -3.41 -2.66
C TYR A 23 -3.70 -3.16 -2.46
N TRP A 24 -3.10 -3.96 -1.58
CA TRP A 24 -1.75 -3.73 -1.11
C TRP A 24 -1.04 -5.01 -0.70
N HIS A 25 0.29 -4.91 -0.57
CA HIS A 25 1.12 -5.96 -0.02
C HIS A 25 2.20 -5.35 0.88
N ASN A 26 2.29 -5.88 2.10
CA ASN A 26 3.31 -5.48 3.08
C ASN A 26 4.52 -6.40 2.99
N GLY A 27 5.72 -5.87 3.20
CA GLY A 27 6.97 -6.59 3.27
C GLY A 27 7.63 -6.38 4.63
N ALA A 28 8.04 -7.47 5.26
CA ALA A 28 8.74 -7.44 6.54
C ALA A 28 9.84 -8.51 6.55
N LEU A 29 11.09 -8.06 6.44
CA LEU A 29 12.28 -8.90 6.58
C LEU A 29 13.18 -8.31 7.68
N PRO A 30 14.12 -9.08 8.25
CA PRO A 30 15.13 -8.52 9.15
C PRO A 30 15.86 -7.35 8.47
N GLY A 31 15.79 -6.17 9.09
CA GLY A 31 16.40 -4.96 8.53
C GLY A 31 15.59 -4.25 7.43
N THR A 32 14.43 -4.76 7.01
CA THR A 32 13.66 -4.13 5.92
C THR A 32 12.15 -4.15 6.18
N ILE A 33 11.52 -3.02 5.91
CA ILE A 33 10.07 -2.88 5.83
C ILE A 33 9.70 -2.26 4.48
N ALA A 34 8.66 -2.80 3.85
CA ALA A 34 8.14 -2.31 2.59
C ALA A 34 6.61 -2.35 2.56
N GLU A 35 6.03 -1.54 1.69
CA GLU A 35 4.62 -1.59 1.35
C GLU A 35 4.45 -1.11 -0.09
N MET A 36 3.50 -1.71 -0.81
CA MET A 36 3.04 -1.22 -2.09
C MET A 36 1.52 -1.22 -2.15
N VAL A 37 0.95 -0.18 -2.72
CA VAL A 37 -0.50 0.05 -2.76
C VAL A 37 -0.93 0.50 -4.14
N ARG A 38 -2.09 0.00 -4.55
CA ARG A 38 -2.91 0.59 -5.60
C ARG A 38 -4.22 1.07 -5.01
N THR A 39 -4.55 2.33 -5.26
CA THR A 39 -5.79 2.95 -4.80
C THR A 39 -6.93 2.71 -5.77
N ASN A 40 -8.16 2.87 -5.29
CA ASN A 40 -9.36 2.72 -6.13
C ASN A 40 -9.45 3.74 -7.27
N ASP A 41 -8.81 4.89 -7.12
CA ASP A 41 -8.79 5.98 -8.09
C ASP A 41 -7.55 5.96 -8.99
N GLY A 42 -6.85 4.82 -9.04
CA GLY A 42 -5.85 4.53 -10.07
C GLY A 42 -4.42 4.89 -9.72
N TYR A 43 -4.16 5.51 -8.56
CA TYR A 43 -2.80 5.79 -8.11
C TYR A 43 -2.10 4.54 -7.59
N CYS A 44 -0.78 4.50 -7.81
CA CYS A 44 0.12 3.48 -7.28
C CYS A 44 1.22 4.16 -6.48
N TRP A 45 1.62 3.56 -5.36
CA TRP A 45 2.80 3.98 -4.63
C TRP A 45 3.47 2.79 -3.94
N ALA A 46 4.75 2.96 -3.63
CA ALA A 46 5.53 1.99 -2.89
C ALA A 46 6.51 2.71 -1.96
N ILE A 47 6.80 2.10 -0.82
CA ILE A 47 7.81 2.56 0.13
C ILE A 47 8.69 1.38 0.54
N LEU A 48 10.00 1.64 0.65
CA LEU A 48 11.01 0.66 1.05
C LEU A 48 12.00 1.32 1.99
N ILE A 49 12.15 0.78 3.19
CA ILE A 49 13.05 1.30 4.22
C ILE A 49 13.99 0.18 4.67
N ASN A 50 15.28 0.48 4.74
CA ASN A 50 16.36 -0.42 5.15
C ASN A 50 16.56 -0.47 6.68
N THR A 51 15.49 -0.28 7.44
CA THR A 51 15.50 -0.45 8.89
C THR A 51 14.14 -0.94 9.35
N ARG A 52 14.10 -2.07 10.04
CA ARG A 52 12.88 -2.62 10.66
C ARG A 52 13.07 -2.78 12.17
N PRO A 53 12.47 -1.91 12.99
CA PRO A 53 12.38 -2.11 14.43
C PRO A 53 11.47 -3.31 14.77
N LEU A 54 11.50 -3.77 16.04
CA LEU A 54 10.61 -4.83 16.51
C LEU A 54 9.13 -4.38 16.49
N GLY A 55 8.25 -5.28 16.03
CA GLY A 55 6.81 -5.05 15.91
C GLY A 55 6.39 -4.28 14.64
N ASP A 56 5.08 -4.01 14.53
CA ASP A 56 4.47 -3.47 13.30
C ASP A 56 4.07 -1.98 13.42
N GLN A 57 4.33 -1.35 14.56
CA GLN A 57 3.98 0.05 14.81
C GLN A 57 4.58 1.04 13.78
N PHE A 58 5.76 0.72 13.25
CA PHE A 58 6.40 1.54 12.21
C PHE A 58 5.78 1.31 10.84
N ALA A 59 5.20 0.14 10.57
CA ALA A 59 4.48 -0.10 9.32
C ALA A 59 3.24 0.78 9.20
N GLY A 60 2.43 0.85 10.26
CA GLY A 60 1.28 1.76 10.27
C GLY A 60 1.67 3.25 10.15
N LYS A 61 2.84 3.64 10.66
CA LYS A 61 3.37 5.01 10.48
C LYS A 61 3.81 5.28 9.04
N LEU A 62 4.43 4.31 8.37
CA LEU A 62 4.82 4.44 6.97
C LEU A 62 3.62 4.46 6.03
N ASP A 63 2.62 3.59 6.23
CA ASP A 63 1.35 3.63 5.50
C ASP A 63 0.71 5.02 5.61
N LYS A 64 0.56 5.51 6.84
CA LYS A 64 0.02 6.85 7.10
C LYS A 64 0.83 7.96 6.40
N LEU A 65 2.16 7.91 6.45
CA LEU A 65 3.01 8.88 5.76
C LEU A 65 2.75 8.89 4.25
N MET A 66 2.61 7.72 3.62
CA MET A 66 2.34 7.63 2.19
C MET A 66 0.96 8.19 1.83
N TRP A 67 -0.05 7.95 2.66
CA TRP A 67 -1.36 8.61 2.52
C TRP A 67 -1.29 10.12 2.67
N ASP A 68 -0.54 10.61 3.67
CA ASP A 68 -0.36 12.05 3.90
C ASP A 68 0.37 12.70 2.70
N ILE A 69 1.42 12.08 2.15
CA ILE A 69 2.10 12.53 0.93
C ILE A 69 1.13 12.59 -0.25
N ARG A 70 0.41 11.50 -0.52
CA ARG A 70 -0.57 11.43 -1.62
C ARG A 70 -1.60 12.55 -1.52
N ASN A 71 -2.14 12.78 -0.32
CA ASN A 71 -3.18 13.78 -0.09
C ASN A 71 -2.66 15.23 -0.15
N ALA A 72 -1.35 15.43 0.03
CA ALA A 72 -0.70 16.73 -0.14
C ALA A 72 -0.42 17.09 -1.61
N ILE A 73 -0.47 16.11 -2.53
CA ILE A 73 -0.27 16.37 -3.97
C ILE A 73 -1.56 16.97 -4.52
N SER A 74 -1.56 18.30 -4.67
CA SER A 74 -2.69 19.08 -5.21
C SER A 74 -2.68 19.20 -6.73
N ASP A 75 -1.54 18.92 -7.37
CA ASP A 75 -1.34 19.05 -8.80
C ASP A 75 -0.61 17.81 -9.32
N TRP A 76 -1.33 16.99 -10.08
CA TRP A 76 -0.76 15.83 -10.77
C TRP A 76 -0.47 16.21 -12.22
N PRO A 77 0.67 15.78 -12.79
CA PRO A 77 0.96 16.04 -14.19
C PRO A 77 -0.18 15.55 -15.09
N GLY A 78 -0.76 16.46 -15.88
CA GLY A 78 -1.88 16.13 -16.77
C GLY A 78 -1.48 15.37 -18.04
N HIS A 79 -0.19 15.08 -18.23
CA HIS A 79 0.27 14.28 -19.36
C HIS A 79 0.35 12.81 -18.95
N ASP A 80 -0.36 11.96 -19.70
CA ASP A 80 -0.21 10.51 -19.59
C ASP A 80 1.09 10.07 -20.28
N LEU A 81 1.91 9.30 -19.57
CA LEU A 81 3.15 8.75 -20.11
C LEU A 81 2.95 7.36 -20.75
N PHE A 82 1.72 6.81 -20.70
CA PHE A 82 1.41 5.45 -21.12
C PHE A 82 0.10 5.33 -21.91
#